data_AF-A0AA88V449-F1
#
_entry.id   AF-A0AA88V449-F1
#
_cell.length_a   1.000
_cell.length_b   1.000
_cell.length_c   1.000
_cell.angle_alpha   90.00
_cell.angle_beta   90.00
_cell.angle_gamma   90.00
#
_symmetry.space_group_name_H-M   'P 1'
#
loop_
_entity.id
_entity.type
_entity.pdbx_description
1 polymer ?
#
loop_
_entity_poly.entity_id
_entity_poly.type
_entity_poly.pdbx_seq_one_letter_code
_entity_poly.pdbx_strand_id
1 'polypeptide(L)'
;MGERISSTENSEIGAENSLLANLTSRLSQIMNQTSMTATQETLAALIDIKLNDTNYGLWSQVVEMYISGKDKLGYINGDLPQPQETDPSFIKWRTENAVVKSWLINSMDPKLSSNYIRFPTTKAAWDAIATTYFDGPDTSQVYDLKRKVTRIRQGEGSIETYYNNLQGLWREIDFRLPNLMKCEPDIENITLFYRKIEFIFF
;
A
#
# COMPACT_ATOMS: atom_id res chain seq x y z
N MET A 1 -19.19 15.31 -74.96
CA MET A 1 -19.62 14.56 -73.76
C MET A 1 -18.37 14.27 -72.96
N GLY A 2 -18.17 14.94 -71.83
CA GLY A 2 -17.03 14.66 -70.94
C GLY A 2 -16.35 15.93 -70.44
N GLU A 3 -16.71 16.35 -69.23
CA GLU A 3 -15.82 16.91 -68.19
C GLU A 3 -16.68 17.45 -67.04
N ARG A 4 -16.92 16.64 -66.00
CA ARG A 4 -17.44 17.09 -64.70
C ARG A 4 -17.26 16.04 -63.60
N ILE A 5 -16.04 15.52 -63.38
CA ILE A 5 -15.75 14.61 -62.25
C ILE A 5 -14.32 14.87 -61.71
N SER A 6 -14.03 16.07 -61.23
CA SER A 6 -12.70 16.37 -60.64
C SER A 6 -12.75 17.35 -59.46
N SER A 7 -13.81 18.16 -59.35
CA SER A 7 -13.96 19.13 -58.27
C SER A 7 -14.57 18.57 -56.99
N THR A 8 -15.35 17.49 -57.07
CA THR A 8 -16.07 16.93 -55.89
C THR A 8 -15.17 16.01 -55.05
N GLU A 9 -14.32 15.21 -55.71
CA GLU A 9 -13.46 14.21 -55.05
C GLU A 9 -12.32 14.85 -54.25
N ASN A 10 -11.75 15.96 -54.76
CA ASN A 10 -10.70 16.72 -54.04
C ASN A 10 -11.22 17.45 -52.79
N SER A 11 -12.52 17.75 -52.72
CA SER A 11 -13.15 18.36 -51.54
C SER A 11 -13.36 17.33 -50.42
N GLU A 12 -13.72 16.10 -50.76
CA GLU A 12 -13.91 15.01 -49.80
C GLU A 12 -12.57 14.56 -49.20
N ILE A 13 -11.52 14.42 -50.02
CA ILE A 13 -10.17 14.06 -49.56
C ILE A 13 -9.59 15.14 -48.63
N GLY A 14 -9.87 16.43 -48.88
CA GLY A 14 -9.48 17.52 -47.99
C GLY A 14 -10.22 17.51 -46.65
N ALA A 15 -11.49 17.09 -46.65
CA ALA A 15 -12.30 16.97 -45.44
C ALA A 15 -11.88 15.77 -44.57
N GLU A 16 -11.58 14.61 -45.18
CA GLU A 16 -11.11 13.42 -44.47
C GLU A 16 -9.76 13.63 -43.78
N ASN A 17 -8.81 14.28 -44.45
CA ASN A 17 -7.51 14.62 -43.87
C ASN A 17 -7.63 15.59 -42.68
N SER A 18 -8.58 16.52 -42.74
CA SER A 18 -8.90 17.43 -41.63
C SER A 18 -9.53 16.71 -40.44
N LEU A 19 -10.42 15.75 -40.70
CA LEU A 19 -11.05 14.91 -39.66
C LEU A 19 -10.02 14.03 -38.95
N LEU A 20 -9.10 13.39 -39.68
CA LEU A 20 -8.04 12.56 -39.11
C LEU A 20 -7.04 13.39 -38.28
N ALA A 21 -6.69 14.60 -38.73
CA ALA A 21 -5.83 15.52 -37.98
C ALA A 21 -6.49 15.99 -36.66
N ASN A 22 -7.79 16.31 -36.71
CA ASN A 22 -8.55 16.71 -35.53
C ASN A 22 -8.71 15.55 -34.54
N LEU A 23 -8.96 14.33 -35.04
CA LEU A 23 -9.03 13.12 -34.20
C LEU A 23 -7.70 12.84 -33.51
N THR A 24 -6.58 12.97 -34.23
CA THR A 24 -5.23 12.77 -33.68
C THR A 24 -4.89 13.83 -32.63
N SER A 25 -5.25 15.09 -32.88
CA SER A 25 -5.12 16.18 -31.90
C SER A 25 -5.95 15.93 -30.65
N ARG A 26 -7.20 15.45 -30.80
CA ARG A 26 -8.08 15.10 -29.67
C ARG A 26 -7.56 13.92 -28.89
N LEU A 27 -7.06 12.87 -29.55
CA LEU A 27 -6.45 11.72 -28.87
C LEU A 27 -5.21 12.14 -28.08
N SER A 28 -4.36 13.00 -28.65
CA SER A 28 -3.19 13.55 -27.97
C SER A 28 -3.57 14.43 -26.77
N GLN A 29 -4.63 15.24 -26.93
CA GLN A 29 -5.17 16.08 -25.87
C GLN A 29 -5.81 15.24 -24.75
N ILE A 30 -6.54 14.17 -25.09
CA ILE A 30 -7.10 13.21 -24.14
C ILE A 30 -5.98 12.46 -23.43
N MET A 31 -4.93 12.01 -24.11
CA MET A 31 -3.78 11.35 -23.47
C MET A 31 -3.04 12.29 -22.50
N ASN A 32 -2.87 13.56 -22.87
CA ASN A 32 -2.31 14.59 -21.97
C ASN A 32 -3.26 14.96 -20.81
N GLN A 33 -4.57 15.03 -21.04
CA GLN A 33 -5.56 15.26 -20.00
C GLN A 33 -5.71 14.06 -19.06
N THR A 34 -5.57 12.83 -19.55
CA THR A 34 -5.59 11.63 -18.71
C THR A 34 -4.32 11.55 -17.84
N SER A 35 -3.20 12.16 -18.27
CA SER A 35 -1.99 12.31 -17.46
C SER A 35 -2.08 13.45 -16.43
N MET A 36 -2.88 14.49 -16.69
CA MET A 36 -3.08 15.65 -15.81
C MET A 36 -4.31 15.57 -14.89
N THR A 37 -5.22 14.63 -15.14
CA THR A 37 -6.38 14.34 -14.27
C THR A 37 -6.32 12.90 -13.75
N ALA A 38 -5.15 12.47 -13.28
CA ALA A 38 -5.17 11.59 -12.12
C ALA A 38 -5.71 12.47 -10.99
N THR A 39 -6.99 12.33 -10.65
CA THR A 39 -7.44 12.70 -9.31
C THR A 39 -6.41 12.10 -8.37
N GLN A 40 -5.64 12.97 -7.72
CA GLN A 40 -4.74 12.56 -6.67
C GLN A 40 -5.66 12.15 -5.52
N GLU A 41 -6.24 10.96 -5.64
CA GLU A 41 -6.96 10.26 -4.60
C GLU A 41 -5.92 10.02 -3.51
N THR A 42 -5.81 11.03 -2.65
CA THR A 42 -4.92 10.97 -1.51
C THR A 42 -5.34 9.79 -0.65
N LEU A 43 -4.36 9.13 -0.02
CA LEU A 43 -4.59 8.13 1.02
C LEU A 43 -5.70 8.53 2.00
N ALA A 44 -5.76 9.82 2.34
CA ALA A 44 -6.74 10.40 3.24
C ALA A 44 -8.20 10.32 2.74
N ALA A 45 -8.42 10.23 1.43
CA ALA A 45 -9.76 10.10 0.83
C ALA A 45 -10.18 8.63 0.65
N LEU A 46 -9.23 7.72 0.45
CA LEU A 46 -9.51 6.29 0.28
C LEU A 46 -9.60 5.53 1.62
N ILE A 47 -8.97 6.07 2.68
CA ILE A 47 -8.71 5.33 3.91
C ILE A 47 -8.97 6.23 5.12
N ASP A 48 -10.04 5.96 5.86
CA ASP A 48 -10.38 6.64 7.12
C ASP A 48 -9.52 6.15 8.32
N ILE A 49 -8.32 5.63 8.03
CA ILE A 49 -7.38 5.10 9.03
C ILE A 49 -6.23 6.08 9.13
N LYS A 50 -6.31 6.98 10.11
CA LYS A 50 -5.22 7.89 10.47
C LYS A 50 -4.35 7.25 11.54
N LEU A 51 -3.02 7.35 11.40
CA LEU A 51 -2.10 6.93 12.46
C LEU A 51 -2.46 7.67 13.76
N ASN A 52 -2.60 6.90 14.83
CA ASN A 52 -2.72 7.33 16.21
C ASN A 52 -1.82 6.46 17.10
N ASP A 53 -1.92 6.67 18.41
CA ASP A 53 -1.03 6.05 19.40
C ASP A 53 -1.19 4.52 19.56
N THR A 54 -2.17 3.89 18.90
CA THR A 54 -2.55 2.48 19.15
C THR A 54 -2.73 1.62 17.89
N ASN A 55 -2.73 2.22 16.69
CA ASN A 55 -3.13 1.53 15.47
C ASN A 55 -2.01 1.33 14.44
N TYR A 56 -0.74 1.53 14.83
CA TYR A 56 0.41 1.44 13.92
C TYR A 56 0.39 0.20 13.04
N GLY A 57 0.14 -1.00 13.60
CA GLY A 57 0.17 -2.25 12.83
C GLY A 57 -0.83 -2.32 11.68
N LEU A 58 -2.06 -1.81 11.87
CA LEU A 58 -3.05 -1.73 10.79
C LEU A 58 -2.72 -0.60 9.83
N TRP A 59 -2.36 0.56 10.36
CA TRP A 59 -2.03 1.74 9.56
C TRP A 59 -0.84 1.48 8.63
N SER A 60 0.23 0.85 9.13
CA SER A 60 1.45 0.60 8.35
C SER A 60 1.16 -0.31 7.16
N GLN A 61 0.44 -1.41 7.36
CA GLN A 61 0.03 -2.33 6.28
C GLN A 61 -0.79 -1.63 5.20
N VAL A 62 -1.72 -0.77 5.62
CA VAL A 62 -2.62 -0.07 4.72
C VAL A 62 -1.87 0.99 3.90
N VAL A 63 -0.94 1.72 4.51
CA VAL A 63 -0.06 2.67 3.82
C VAL A 63 0.90 1.96 2.88
N GLU A 64 1.53 0.86 3.30
CA GLU A 64 2.38 0.03 2.45
C GLU A 64 1.63 -0.48 1.22
N MET A 65 0.42 -1.02 1.40
CA MET A 65 -0.43 -1.53 0.31
C MET A 65 -0.74 -0.44 -0.71
N TYR A 66 -1.11 0.76 -0.28
CA TYR A 66 -1.38 1.87 -1.19
C TYR A 66 -0.13 2.31 -1.94
N ILE A 67 0.99 2.50 -1.24
CA ILE A 67 2.25 2.93 -1.86
C ILE A 67 2.75 1.87 -2.86
N SER A 68 2.60 0.59 -2.53
CA SER A 68 2.89 -0.52 -3.43
C SER A 68 1.99 -0.52 -4.65
N GLY A 69 0.68 -0.25 -4.49
CA GLY A 69 -0.26 -0.13 -5.60
C GLY A 69 0.04 1.04 -6.56
N LYS A 70 0.93 1.96 -6.16
CA LYS A 70 1.43 3.08 -6.98
C LYS A 70 2.85 2.85 -7.51
N ASP A 71 3.40 1.65 -7.33
CA ASP A 71 4.77 1.29 -7.72
C ASP A 71 5.84 2.20 -7.08
N LYS A 72 5.63 2.56 -5.81
CA LYS A 72 6.50 3.49 -5.05
C LYS A 72 7.03 2.90 -3.74
N LEU A 73 6.93 1.58 -3.56
CA LEU A 73 7.36 0.90 -2.34
C LEU A 73 8.84 1.13 -2.01
N GLY A 74 9.66 1.28 -3.05
CA GLY A 74 11.10 1.58 -2.97
C GLY A 74 11.48 2.78 -2.09
N TYR A 75 10.59 3.77 -1.98
CA TYR A 75 10.83 4.99 -1.19
C TYR A 75 10.68 4.80 0.32
N ILE A 76 10.03 3.72 0.77
CA ILE A 76 9.82 3.40 2.18
C ILE A 76 10.57 2.15 2.66
N ASN A 77 10.89 1.20 1.77
CA ASN A 77 11.69 0.03 2.13
C ASN A 77 13.21 0.23 1.89
N GLY A 78 13.59 1.22 1.09
CA GLY A 78 14.99 1.55 0.80
C GLY A 78 15.54 0.98 -0.51
N ASP A 79 14.74 0.26 -1.31
CA ASP A 79 15.16 -0.27 -2.61
C ASP A 79 15.45 0.85 -3.63
N LEU A 80 14.89 2.04 -3.42
CA LEU A 80 15.20 3.25 -4.19
C LEU A 80 15.96 4.26 -3.32
N PRO A 81 17.27 4.03 -3.05
CA PRO A 81 18.08 4.95 -2.25
C PRO A 81 18.25 6.29 -2.98
N GLN A 82 18.51 7.34 -2.21
CA GLN A 82 18.75 8.68 -2.74
C GLN A 82 19.98 8.68 -3.66
N PRO A 83 19.85 9.09 -4.93
CA PRO A 83 20.99 9.29 -5.83
C PRO A 83 21.87 10.46 -5.39
N GLN A 84 23.09 10.52 -5.91
CA GLN A 84 23.96 11.70 -5.76
C GLN A 84 23.30 12.92 -6.43
N GLU A 85 23.51 14.12 -5.89
CA GLU A 85 22.88 15.34 -6.44
C GLU A 85 23.33 15.67 -7.87
N THR A 86 24.50 15.15 -8.28
CA THR A 86 25.04 15.27 -9.65
C THR A 86 24.38 14.31 -10.63
N ASP A 87 23.63 13.31 -10.15
CA ASP A 87 22.96 12.32 -10.99
C ASP A 87 21.70 12.96 -11.63
N PRO A 88 21.52 12.84 -12.96
CA PRO A 88 20.32 13.33 -13.64
C PRO A 88 18.99 12.79 -13.07
N SER A 89 19.01 11.59 -12.48
CA SER A 89 17.85 10.97 -11.83
C SER A 89 17.46 11.60 -10.50
N PHE A 90 18.36 12.38 -9.86
CA PHE A 90 18.13 12.97 -8.54
C PHE A 90 16.87 13.85 -8.50
N ILE A 91 16.63 14.68 -9.52
CA ILE A 91 15.47 15.58 -9.56
C ILE A 91 14.16 14.78 -9.60
N LYS A 92 14.13 13.71 -10.40
CA LYS A 92 12.97 12.80 -10.47
C LYS A 92 12.77 12.12 -9.12
N TRP A 93 13.83 11.51 -8.58
CA TRP A 93 13.77 10.82 -7.29
C TRP A 93 13.28 11.74 -6.17
N ARG A 94 13.81 12.97 -6.09
CA ARG A 94 13.42 13.98 -5.08
C ARG A 94 11.94 14.32 -5.17
N THR A 95 11.42 14.48 -6.39
CA THR A 95 10.01 14.79 -6.65
C THR A 95 9.11 13.64 -6.21
N GLU A 96 9.45 12.41 -6.61
CA GLU A 96 8.68 11.22 -6.26
C GLU A 96 8.74 10.93 -4.75
N ASN A 97 9.92 11.07 -4.13
CA ASN A 97 10.08 10.98 -2.69
C ASN A 97 9.17 12.00 -1.97
N ALA A 98 9.11 13.26 -2.41
CA ALA A 98 8.23 14.27 -1.81
C ALA A 98 6.74 13.92 -1.94
N VAL A 99 6.33 13.32 -3.07
CA VAL A 99 4.96 12.82 -3.26
C VAL A 99 4.63 11.72 -2.25
N VAL A 100 5.49 10.70 -2.11
CA VAL A 100 5.27 9.60 -1.16
C VAL A 100 5.26 10.13 0.28
N LYS A 101 6.15 11.06 0.61
CA LYS A 101 6.17 11.72 1.92
C LYS A 101 4.85 12.45 2.19
N SER A 102 4.28 13.12 1.20
CA SER A 102 2.99 13.80 1.37
C SER A 102 1.87 12.81 1.70
N TRP A 103 1.85 11.64 1.08
CA TRP A 103 0.88 10.58 1.40
C TRP A 103 1.06 10.06 2.82
N LEU A 104 2.31 9.82 3.23
CA LEU A 104 2.66 9.39 4.56
C LEU A 104 2.19 10.39 5.63
N ILE A 105 2.56 11.67 5.49
CA ILE A 105 2.19 12.75 6.42
C ILE A 105 0.67 12.96 6.46
N ASN A 106 0.00 12.93 5.30
CA ASN A 106 -1.45 13.08 5.22
C ASN A 106 -2.22 11.86 5.75
N SER A 107 -1.57 10.73 6.00
CA SER A 107 -2.19 9.54 6.59
C SER A 107 -2.15 9.52 8.12
N MET A 108 -1.72 10.61 8.77
CA MET A 108 -1.58 10.69 10.23
C MET A 108 -2.59 11.65 10.85
N ASP A 109 -2.86 11.49 12.15
CA ASP A 109 -3.48 12.55 12.93
C ASP A 109 -2.62 13.84 12.83
N PRO A 110 -3.22 15.02 12.56
CA PRO A 110 -2.50 16.29 12.47
C PRO A 110 -1.59 16.60 13.66
N LYS A 111 -1.94 16.12 14.87
CA LYS A 111 -1.11 16.31 16.07
C LYS A 111 0.23 15.57 15.95
N LEU A 112 0.24 14.41 15.30
CA LEU A 112 1.42 13.57 15.15
C LEU A 112 2.25 13.97 13.93
N SER A 113 1.60 14.38 12.85
CA SER A 113 2.24 14.64 11.54
C SER A 113 3.33 15.72 11.60
N SER A 114 3.16 16.70 12.50
CA SER A 114 4.12 17.79 12.72
C SER A 114 5.51 17.32 13.14
N ASN A 115 5.61 16.19 13.84
CA ASN A 115 6.87 15.61 14.28
C ASN A 115 7.66 14.97 13.12
N TYR A 116 6.97 14.54 12.07
CA TYR A 116 7.55 13.73 10.99
C TYR A 116 7.77 14.51 9.69
N ILE A 117 7.14 15.69 9.54
CA ILE A 117 7.23 16.48 8.30
C ILE A 117 8.66 16.98 7.99
N ARG A 118 9.53 17.10 8.99
CA ARG A 118 10.89 17.67 8.83
C ARG A 118 11.97 16.65 8.44
N PHE A 119 11.66 15.36 8.40
CA PHE A 119 12.64 14.35 7.98
C PHE A 119 13.06 14.54 6.52
N PRO A 120 14.35 14.34 6.17
CA PRO A 120 14.85 14.66 4.83
C PRO A 120 14.26 13.79 3.72
N THR A 121 13.98 12.52 4.02
CA THR A 121 13.46 11.53 3.07
C THR A 121 12.21 10.85 3.62
N THR A 122 11.39 10.28 2.74
CA THR A 122 10.24 9.46 3.14
C THR A 122 10.70 8.27 3.97
N LYS A 123 11.77 7.60 3.57
CA LYS A 123 12.39 6.50 4.31
C LYS A 123 12.73 6.89 5.75
N ALA A 124 13.39 8.03 5.93
CA ALA A 124 13.78 8.49 7.27
C ALA A 124 12.55 8.79 8.15
N ALA A 125 11.49 9.37 7.57
CA ALA A 125 10.23 9.56 8.28
C ALA A 125 9.61 8.21 8.65
N TRP A 126 9.49 7.28 7.68
CA TRP A 126 8.96 5.93 7.85
C TRP A 126 9.64 5.18 8.99
N ASP A 127 10.98 5.17 9.00
CA ASP A 127 11.78 4.50 10.02
C ASP A 127 11.61 5.13 11.40
N ALA A 128 11.49 6.45 11.49
CA ALA A 128 11.25 7.13 12.75
C ALA A 128 9.85 6.83 13.31
N ILE A 129 8.83 6.76 12.45
CA ILE A 129 7.46 6.39 12.84
C ILE A 129 7.46 4.94 13.33
N ALA A 130 8.09 4.03 12.57
CA ALA A 130 8.26 2.65 12.97
C ALA A 130 8.96 2.58 14.33
N THR A 131 10.11 3.22 14.51
CA THR A 131 10.82 3.23 15.80
C THR A 131 9.97 3.74 16.97
N THR A 132 9.05 4.69 16.71
CA THR A 132 8.24 5.33 17.76
C THR A 132 6.99 4.53 18.12
N TYR A 133 6.30 3.94 17.15
CA TYR A 133 5.00 3.29 17.33
C TYR A 133 4.98 1.79 17.02
N PHE A 134 6.07 1.25 16.49
CA PHE A 134 6.24 -0.19 16.37
C PHE A 134 6.71 -0.72 17.72
N ASP A 135 5.83 -1.44 18.39
CA ASP A 135 6.13 -2.07 19.68
C ASP A 135 7.03 -3.32 19.56
N GLY A 136 7.66 -3.55 18.39
CA GLY A 136 8.44 -4.76 18.13
C GLY A 136 7.57 -6.00 17.87
N PRO A 137 8.16 -7.21 17.82
CA PRO A 137 7.46 -8.45 18.10
C PRO A 137 7.10 -8.44 19.59
N ASP A 138 6.12 -7.62 19.95
CA ASP A 138 5.75 -7.38 21.33
C ASP A 138 5.16 -8.68 21.90
N THR A 139 6.01 -9.44 22.60
CA THR A 139 5.60 -10.67 23.28
C THR A 139 4.39 -10.43 24.19
N SER A 140 4.20 -9.21 24.70
CA SER A 140 3.00 -8.83 25.46
C SER A 140 1.76 -8.70 24.58
N GLN A 141 1.85 -8.11 23.38
CA GLN A 141 0.72 -8.06 22.43
C GLN A 141 0.39 -9.43 21.87
N VAL A 142 1.39 -10.25 21.57
CA VAL A 142 1.19 -11.66 21.21
C VAL A 142 0.49 -12.38 22.35
N TYR A 143 0.94 -12.19 23.59
CA TYR A 143 0.32 -12.79 24.77
C TYR A 143 -1.12 -12.33 24.92
N ASP A 144 -1.41 -11.04 24.73
CA ASP A 144 -2.76 -10.48 24.77
C ASP A 144 -3.64 -11.01 23.65
N LEU A 145 -3.12 -11.16 22.44
CA LEU A 145 -3.80 -11.80 21.31
C LEU A 145 -4.10 -13.27 21.63
N LYS A 146 -3.12 -14.04 22.12
CA LYS A 146 -3.32 -15.43 22.58
C LYS A 146 -4.36 -15.52 23.71
N ARG A 147 -4.37 -14.56 24.62
CA ARG A 147 -5.36 -14.43 25.70
C ARG A 147 -6.75 -14.13 25.13
N LYS A 148 -6.88 -13.24 24.15
CA LYS A 148 -8.14 -12.96 23.43
C LYS A 148 -8.65 -14.21 22.72
N VAL A 149 -7.79 -14.94 22.00
CA VAL A 149 -8.12 -16.21 21.35
C VAL A 149 -8.62 -17.24 22.35
N THR A 150 -7.96 -17.38 23.50
CA THR A 150 -8.37 -18.36 24.53
C THR A 150 -9.71 -18.00 25.18
N ARG A 151 -10.03 -16.71 25.23
CA ARG A 151 -11.23 -16.17 25.90
C ARG A 151 -12.43 -15.98 24.98
N ILE A 152 -12.24 -15.85 23.67
CA ILE A 152 -13.34 -15.60 22.75
C ILE A 152 -14.32 -16.79 22.79
N ARG A 153 -15.61 -16.47 22.88
CA ARG A 153 -16.73 -17.41 22.87
C ARG A 153 -17.74 -16.87 21.86
N GLN A 154 -18.50 -17.76 21.22
CA GLN A 154 -19.53 -17.34 20.27
C GLN A 154 -20.59 -16.45 20.93
N GLY A 155 -20.98 -16.77 22.16
CA GLY A 155 -22.06 -16.06 22.85
C GLY A 155 -23.38 -16.19 22.09
N GLU A 156 -24.15 -15.10 22.03
CA GLU A 156 -25.43 -15.00 21.31
C GLU A 156 -25.26 -14.64 19.82
N GLY A 157 -24.02 -14.45 19.33
CA GLY A 157 -23.73 -14.09 17.95
C GLY A 157 -23.79 -15.27 16.96
N SER A 158 -23.73 -14.94 15.66
CA SER A 158 -23.66 -15.97 14.62
C SER A 158 -22.31 -16.69 14.64
N ILE A 159 -22.31 -17.95 14.14
CA ILE A 159 -21.08 -18.74 13.96
C ILE A 159 -20.12 -18.02 13.01
N GLU A 160 -20.64 -17.37 11.98
CA GLU A 160 -19.85 -16.60 11.01
C GLU A 160 -19.09 -15.44 11.68
N THR A 161 -19.77 -14.64 12.51
CA THR A 161 -19.13 -13.54 13.23
C THR A 161 -18.06 -14.05 14.18
N TYR A 162 -18.35 -15.12 14.93
CA TYR A 162 -17.37 -15.76 15.81
C TYR A 162 -16.13 -16.25 15.02
N TYR A 163 -16.35 -16.96 13.92
CA TYR A 163 -15.28 -17.50 13.09
C TYR A 163 -14.42 -16.40 12.46
N ASN A 164 -15.03 -15.35 11.91
CA ASN A 164 -14.30 -14.21 11.33
C ASN A 164 -13.45 -13.49 12.37
N ASN A 165 -13.98 -13.28 13.58
CA ASN A 165 -13.24 -12.66 14.68
C ASN A 165 -12.06 -13.54 15.15
N LEU A 166 -12.29 -14.85 15.30
CA LEU A 166 -11.25 -15.80 15.68
C LEU A 166 -10.16 -15.87 14.61
N GLN A 167 -10.54 -15.94 13.33
CA GLN A 167 -9.60 -15.99 12.21
C GLN A 167 -8.80 -14.69 12.09
N GLY A 168 -9.42 -13.53 12.35
CA GLY A 168 -8.71 -12.24 12.41
C GLY A 168 -7.64 -12.23 13.51
N LEU A 169 -7.95 -12.71 14.71
CA LEU A 169 -6.98 -12.82 15.80
C LEU A 169 -5.80 -13.75 15.45
N TRP A 170 -6.08 -14.89 14.80
CA TRP A 170 -5.01 -15.82 14.37
C TRP A 170 -4.11 -15.22 13.31
N ARG A 171 -4.67 -14.57 12.29
CA ARG A 171 -3.87 -13.90 11.24
C ARG A 171 -2.96 -12.81 11.82
N GLU A 172 -3.45 -12.06 12.81
CA GLU A 172 -2.65 -11.05 13.49
C GLU A 172 -1.50 -11.69 14.31
N ILE A 173 -1.75 -12.83 14.95
CA ILE A 173 -0.70 -13.60 15.64
C ILE A 173 0.35 -14.10 14.63
N ASP A 174 -0.08 -14.69 13.52
CA ASP A 174 0.81 -15.20 12.47
C ASP A 174 1.62 -14.08 11.81
N PHE A 175 1.03 -12.90 11.64
CA PHE A 175 1.74 -11.73 11.12
C PHE A 175 2.85 -11.26 12.09
N ARG A 176 2.56 -11.23 13.40
CA ARG A 176 3.50 -10.77 14.44
C ARG A 176 4.55 -11.79 14.83
N LEU A 177 4.20 -13.07 14.75
CA LEU A 177 5.08 -14.21 14.94
C LEU A 177 5.01 -15.08 13.69
N PRO A 178 5.61 -14.62 12.59
CA PRO A 178 5.70 -15.45 11.40
C PRO A 178 6.41 -16.72 11.80
N ASN A 179 5.76 -17.86 11.58
CA ASN A 179 6.34 -19.15 11.89
C ASN A 179 7.54 -19.35 10.94
N LEU A 180 8.74 -19.07 11.44
CA LEU A 180 10.00 -19.20 10.70
C LEU A 180 10.42 -20.68 10.59
N MET A 181 9.50 -21.56 10.16
CA MET A 181 9.84 -22.92 9.76
C MET A 181 10.77 -22.85 8.56
N LYS A 182 12.08 -22.76 8.83
CA LYS A 182 13.12 -22.66 7.80
C LYS A 182 13.77 -24.01 7.55
N CYS A 183 13.73 -24.93 8.52
CA CYS A 183 14.41 -26.21 8.45
C CYS A 183 13.50 -27.38 8.89
N GLU A 184 13.71 -28.54 8.27
CA GLU A 184 13.04 -29.82 8.56
C GLU A 184 13.00 -30.21 10.07
N PRO A 185 14.01 -29.90 10.91
CA PRO A 185 13.98 -30.19 12.35
C PRO A 185 12.92 -29.38 13.14
N ASP A 186 12.51 -28.20 12.65
CA ASP A 186 11.49 -27.38 13.32
C ASP A 186 10.10 -28.03 13.18
N ILE A 187 9.88 -28.74 12.07
CA ILE A 187 8.67 -29.53 11.81
C ILE A 187 8.60 -30.71 12.78
N GLU A 188 9.72 -31.40 13.01
CA GLU A 188 9.77 -32.51 13.95
C GLU A 188 9.48 -32.05 15.39
N ASN A 189 10.06 -30.93 15.83
CA ASN A 189 9.84 -30.38 17.17
C ASN A 189 8.39 -29.97 17.42
N ILE A 190 7.74 -29.34 16.45
CA ILE A 190 6.33 -28.96 16.53
C ILE A 190 5.43 -30.19 16.48
N THR A 191 5.73 -31.17 15.61
CA THR A 191 5.00 -32.45 15.56
C THR A 191 5.12 -33.21 16.88
N LEU A 192 6.30 -33.21 17.50
CA LEU A 192 6.55 -33.77 18.83
C LEU A 192 5.79 -33.02 19.93
N PHE A 193 5.68 -31.69 19.84
CA PHE A 193 4.91 -30.88 20.77
C PHE A 193 3.41 -31.20 20.69
N TYR A 194 2.84 -31.26 19.48
CA TYR A 194 1.43 -31.65 19.30
C TYR A 194 1.16 -33.08 19.75
N ARG A 195 2.05 -34.04 19.43
CA ARG A 195 1.95 -35.42 19.94
C ARG A 195 2.02 -35.47 21.47
N LYS A 196 2.91 -34.70 22.11
CA LYS A 196 2.99 -34.63 23.57
C LYS A 196 1.72 -34.07 24.20
N ILE A 197 1.06 -33.11 23.56
CA ILE A 197 -0.23 -32.59 24.04
C ILE A 197 -1.33 -33.64 23.90
N GLU A 198 -1.39 -34.39 22.79
CA GLU A 198 -2.35 -35.49 22.63
C GLU A 198 -2.17 -36.60 23.69
N PHE A 199 -0.92 -36.90 24.06
CA PHE A 199 -0.59 -37.87 25.13
C PHE A 199 -0.87 -37.38 26.56
N ILE A 200 -1.20 -36.11 26.76
CA ILE A 200 -1.58 -35.56 28.08
C ILE A 200 -3.11 -35.55 28.24
N PHE A 201 -3.87 -35.74 27.16
CA PHE A 201 -5.34 -35.74 27.16
C PHE A 201 -5.98 -37.12 26.89
N PHE A 202 -5.19 -38.21 26.91
CA PHE A 202 -5.64 -39.61 26.98
C PHE A 202 -4.78 -40.37 27.99
#